data_AF-A0A4Y2WL02-F1
#
_entry.id   AF-A0A4Y2WL02-F1
#
_cell.length_a   1.000
_cell.length_b   1.000
_cell.length_c   1.000
_cell.angle_alpha   90.00
_cell.angle_beta   90.00
_cell.angle_gamma   90.00
#
_symmetry.space_group_name_H-M   'P 1'
#
loop_
_entity.id
_entity.type
_entity.pdbx_description
1 polymer ?
#
loop_
_entity_poly.entity_id
_entity_poly.type
_entity_poly.pdbx_seq_one_letter_code
_entity_poly.pdbx_strand_id
1 'polypeptide(L)'
;MLKYVKNYVDVLDVIRTTCGPTENKFGNGCIKIFTFSIDQYQKVQSTLKVQGFDYYLVRPIDKWPLKVVIKDLPLNHDTDEIKNCLKKHGFVIGKVTRFTQFRTRQTLPFFLVEVGKSEISTKPEEIFRLKNLNLLSQWRIYDSGLGGLRSSKFCIVVTNVKPQG
;
A
#
# COMPACT_ATOMS: atom_id res chain seq x y z
N MET A 1 -18.17 -2.90 7.82
CA MET A 1 -18.25 -3.76 9.02
C MET A 1 -17.75 -5.15 8.60
N LEU A 2 -16.59 -5.59 9.12
CA LEU A 2 -16.04 -6.91 8.80
C LEU A 2 -16.90 -7.99 9.48
N LYS A 3 -17.39 -8.97 8.72
CA LYS A 3 -18.33 -9.98 9.21
C LYS A 3 -17.62 -11.27 9.57
N TYR A 4 -18.15 -11.93 10.60
CA TYR A 4 -17.71 -13.19 11.19
C TYR A 4 -17.74 -14.36 10.20
N VAL A 5 -16.60 -15.06 10.07
CA VAL A 5 -16.49 -16.37 9.40
C VAL A 5 -16.94 -17.47 10.37
N LYS A 6 -18.15 -18.01 10.17
CA LYS A 6 -18.75 -19.03 11.05
C LYS A 6 -17.98 -20.36 11.07
N ASN A 7 -17.44 -20.77 9.92
CA ASN A 7 -16.77 -22.07 9.74
C ASN A 7 -15.27 -21.89 9.52
N TYR A 8 -14.62 -21.10 10.38
CA TYR A 8 -13.20 -20.76 10.18
C TYR A 8 -12.28 -22.00 10.28
N VAL A 9 -12.65 -22.99 11.08
CA VAL A 9 -11.89 -24.24 11.25
C VAL A 9 -11.85 -25.01 9.93
N ASP A 10 -12.99 -25.23 9.30
CA ASP A 10 -13.10 -25.92 8.00
C ASP A 10 -12.26 -25.22 6.92
N VAL A 11 -12.31 -23.88 6.89
CA VAL A 11 -11.51 -23.08 5.95
C VAL A 11 -10.01 -23.31 6.18
N LEU A 12 -9.56 -23.27 7.44
CA LEU A 12 -8.16 -23.48 7.79
C LEU A 12 -7.69 -24.91 7.50
N ASP A 13 -8.54 -25.92 7.71
CA ASP A 13 -8.23 -27.31 7.43
C ASP A 13 -8.11 -27.57 5.93
N VAL A 14 -9.02 -27.03 5.12
CA VAL A 14 -8.94 -27.10 3.65
C VAL A 14 -7.64 -26.47 3.17
N ILE A 15 -7.29 -25.30 3.69
CA ILE A 15 -6.08 -24.57 3.27
C ILE A 15 -4.82 -25.30 3.71
N ARG A 16 -4.78 -25.81 4.95
CA ARG A 16 -3.63 -26.58 5.44
C ARG A 16 -3.41 -27.85 4.62
N THR A 17 -4.49 -28.54 4.26
CA THR A 17 -4.44 -29.80 3.49
C THR A 17 -4.02 -29.58 2.04
N THR A 18 -4.55 -28.53 1.40
CA THR A 18 -4.31 -28.27 -0.03
C THR A 18 -3.06 -27.41 -0.28
N CYS A 19 -2.81 -26.42 0.57
CA CYS A 19 -1.80 -25.38 0.36
C CYS A 19 -0.58 -25.51 1.27
N GLY A 20 -0.58 -26.48 2.20
CA GLY A 20 0.51 -26.70 3.14
C GLY A 20 0.49 -25.72 4.32
N PRO A 21 1.59 -25.62 5.09
CA PRO A 21 1.65 -24.78 6.28
C PRO A 21 1.55 -23.29 5.92
N THR A 22 0.66 -22.56 6.59
CA THR A 22 0.49 -21.10 6.49
C THR A 22 0.49 -20.48 7.88
N GLU A 23 0.86 -19.20 7.96
CA GLU A 23 0.71 -18.42 9.20
C GLU A 23 -0.66 -17.74 9.20
N ASN A 24 -1.50 -18.04 10.19
CA ASN A 24 -2.88 -17.54 10.21
C ASN A 24 -3.12 -16.67 11.44
N LYS A 25 -3.78 -15.53 11.26
CA LYS A 25 -4.25 -14.67 12.36
C LYS A 25 -5.74 -14.45 12.22
N PHE A 26 -6.49 -14.82 13.27
CA PHE A 26 -7.90 -14.50 13.36
C PHE A 26 -8.08 -13.15 14.09
N GLY A 27 -8.92 -12.28 13.54
CA GLY A 27 -9.22 -10.99 14.17
C GLY A 27 -10.31 -10.24 13.41
N ASN A 28 -11.13 -9.49 14.14
CA ASN A 28 -12.25 -8.71 13.60
C ASN A 28 -13.23 -9.55 12.74
N GLY A 29 -13.43 -10.82 13.10
CA GLY A 29 -14.32 -11.73 12.39
C GLY A 29 -13.77 -12.28 11.07
N CYS A 30 -12.52 -11.95 10.70
CA CYS A 30 -11.89 -12.43 9.47
C CYS A 30 -10.63 -13.27 9.77
N ILE A 31 -10.26 -14.11 8.81
CA ILE A 31 -9.01 -14.88 8.85
C ILE A 31 -8.00 -14.20 7.95
N LYS A 32 -6.86 -13.78 8.49
CA LYS A 32 -5.70 -13.33 7.72
C LYS A 32 -4.75 -14.49 7.53
N ILE A 33 -4.50 -14.87 6.29
CA ILE A 33 -3.64 -15.99 5.90
C ILE A 33 -2.38 -15.40 5.29
N PHE A 34 -1.25 -15.65 5.92
CA PHE A 34 0.07 -15.25 5.46
C PHE A 34 0.76 -16.43 4.81
N THR A 35 1.18 -16.25 3.56
CA THR A 35 1.90 -17.27 2.78
C THR A 35 3.37 -16.90 2.65
N PHE A 36 4.20 -17.93 2.45
CA PHE A 36 5.65 -17.79 2.38
C PHE A 36 6.18 -17.58 0.96
N SER A 37 5.41 -17.98 -0.05
CA SER A 37 5.75 -17.82 -1.47
C SER A 37 4.58 -17.29 -2.29
N ILE A 38 4.89 -16.76 -3.49
CA ILE A 38 3.90 -16.33 -4.48
C ILE A 38 3.09 -17.53 -5.00
N ASP A 39 3.71 -18.70 -5.16
CA ASP A 39 3.01 -19.90 -5.64
C ASP A 39 1.99 -20.39 -4.60
N GLN A 40 2.38 -20.38 -3.32
CA GLN A 40 1.46 -20.70 -2.23
C GLN A 40 0.32 -19.67 -2.15
N TYR A 41 0.63 -18.39 -2.34
CA TYR A 41 -0.38 -17.33 -2.41
C TYR A 41 -1.41 -17.58 -3.53
N GLN A 42 -0.94 -17.88 -4.74
CA GLN A 42 -1.80 -18.19 -5.89
C GLN A 42 -2.62 -19.47 -5.66
N LYS A 43 -2.02 -20.48 -5.01
CA LYS A 43 -2.69 -21.73 -4.67
C LYS A 43 -3.80 -21.53 -3.65
N VAL A 44 -3.56 -20.73 -2.60
CA VAL A 44 -4.59 -20.35 -1.61
C VAL A 44 -5.71 -19.58 -2.30
N GLN A 45 -5.37 -18.60 -3.14
CA GLN A 45 -6.36 -17.83 -3.90
C GLN A 45 -7.24 -18.72 -4.78
N SER A 46 -6.64 -19.68 -5.49
CA SER A 46 -7.35 -20.62 -6.36
C SER A 46 -8.24 -21.56 -5.54
N THR A 47 -7.75 -22.07 -4.42
CA THR A 47 -8.50 -22.96 -3.52
C THR A 47 -9.72 -22.26 -2.95
N LEU A 48 -9.56 -21.03 -2.43
CA LEU A 48 -10.67 -20.24 -1.91
C LEU A 48 -11.73 -19.97 -2.97
N LYS A 49 -11.30 -19.70 -4.21
CA LYS A 49 -12.22 -19.50 -5.35
C LYS A 49 -13.00 -20.76 -5.70
N VAL A 50 -12.34 -21.93 -5.74
CA VAL A 50 -12.99 -23.22 -6.05
C VAL A 50 -13.99 -23.62 -4.97
N GLN A 51 -13.66 -23.37 -3.70
CA GLN A 51 -14.52 -23.66 -2.55
C GLN A 51 -15.65 -22.63 -2.35
N GLY A 52 -15.66 -21.55 -3.14
CA GLY A 52 -16.70 -20.52 -3.07
C GLY A 52 -16.60 -19.61 -1.84
N PHE A 53 -15.43 -19.49 -1.22
CA PHE A 53 -15.22 -18.57 -0.11
C PHE A 53 -14.97 -17.15 -0.62
N ASP A 54 -15.56 -16.15 0.05
CA ASP A 54 -15.28 -14.75 -0.23
C ASP A 54 -13.94 -14.35 0.41
N TYR A 55 -13.10 -13.65 -0.35
CA TYR A 55 -11.82 -13.16 0.13
C TYR A 55 -11.42 -11.86 -0.56
N TYR A 56 -10.51 -11.12 0.06
CA TYR A 56 -9.81 -10.02 -0.58
C TYR A 56 -8.30 -10.18 -0.47
N LEU A 57 -7.62 -9.70 -1.49
CA LEU A 57 -6.17 -9.78 -1.64
C LEU A 57 -5.52 -8.58 -0.96
N VAL A 58 -4.56 -8.84 -0.07
CA VAL A 58 -3.73 -7.77 0.52
C VAL A 58 -2.43 -7.71 -0.25
N ARG A 59 -2.16 -6.55 -0.85
CA ARG A 59 -0.92 -6.34 -1.61
C ARG A 59 0.29 -6.47 -0.68
N PRO A 60 1.31 -7.30 -1.03
CA PRO A 60 2.56 -7.40 -0.29
C PRO A 60 3.26 -6.04 -0.21
N ILE A 61 3.91 -5.77 0.93
CA ILE A 61 4.58 -4.49 1.23
C ILE A 61 5.61 -4.12 0.18
N ASP A 62 6.27 -5.09 -0.42
CA ASP A 62 7.33 -4.83 -1.39
C ASP A 62 6.85 -4.02 -2.60
N LYS A 63 5.53 -4.06 -2.86
CA LYS A 63 4.87 -3.29 -3.91
C LYS A 63 4.27 -1.96 -3.43
N TRP A 64 4.35 -1.63 -2.13
CA TRP A 64 3.82 -0.37 -1.62
C TRP A 64 4.80 0.77 -1.89
N PRO A 65 4.36 1.86 -2.52
CA PRO A 65 5.18 3.04 -2.67
C PRO A 65 5.42 3.69 -1.31
N LEU A 66 6.64 4.21 -1.11
CA LEU A 66 6.96 5.11 -0.01
C LEU A 66 6.13 6.39 -0.18
N LYS A 67 5.42 6.79 0.87
CA LYS A 67 4.60 8.00 0.87
C LYS A 67 5.30 9.11 1.61
N VAL A 68 5.65 10.17 0.89
CA VAL A 68 6.29 11.36 1.47
C VAL A 68 5.38 12.57 1.33
N VAL A 69 5.51 13.50 2.27
CA VAL A 69 4.82 14.79 2.25
C VAL A 69 5.83 15.88 1.96
N ILE A 70 5.60 16.64 0.89
CA ILE A 70 6.32 17.86 0.59
C ILE A 70 5.52 19.03 1.16
N LYS A 71 6.21 19.91 1.89
CA LYS A 71 5.65 21.16 2.42
C LYS A 71 6.41 22.38 1.88
N ASP A 72 5.83 23.55 2.12
CA ASP A 72 6.42 24.87 1.88
C ASP A 72 6.57 25.22 0.38
N LEU A 73 5.68 24.68 -0.46
CA LEU A 73 5.56 25.05 -1.87
C LEU A 73 4.44 26.08 -2.10
N PRO A 74 4.55 26.95 -3.11
CA PRO A 74 3.50 27.90 -3.48
C PRO A 74 2.16 27.21 -3.78
N LEU A 75 1.05 27.89 -3.44
CA LEU A 75 -0.30 27.34 -3.59
C LEU A 75 -0.69 27.07 -5.06
N ASN A 76 -0.09 27.81 -5.98
CA ASN A 76 -0.29 27.68 -7.43
C ASN A 76 0.68 26.67 -8.08
N HIS A 77 1.57 26.04 -7.32
CA HIS A 77 2.61 25.18 -7.88
C HIS A 77 2.06 23.87 -8.45
N ASP A 78 2.37 23.57 -9.70
CA ASP A 78 1.75 22.46 -10.41
C ASP A 78 2.25 21.08 -9.94
N THR A 79 1.34 20.11 -9.86
CA THR A 79 1.67 18.74 -9.47
C THR A 79 2.53 18.03 -10.51
N ASP A 80 2.39 18.36 -11.80
CA ASP A 80 3.20 17.75 -12.86
C ASP A 80 4.63 18.27 -12.87
N GLU A 81 4.86 19.53 -12.50
CA GLU A 81 6.20 20.08 -12.28
C GLU A 81 6.95 19.33 -11.19
N ILE A 82 6.30 19.10 -10.03
CA ILE A 82 6.87 18.30 -8.93
C ILE A 82 7.20 16.88 -9.41
N LYS A 83 6.27 16.24 -10.12
CA LYS A 83 6.42 14.88 -10.64
C LYS A 83 7.61 14.78 -11.60
N ASN A 84 7.72 15.71 -12.54
CA ASN A 84 8.79 15.74 -13.53
C ASN A 84 10.14 16.04 -12.89
N CYS A 85 10.19 16.94 -11.91
CA CYS A 85 11.43 17.26 -11.21
C CYS A 85 11.96 16.05 -10.42
N LEU A 86 11.10 15.34 -9.69
CA LEU A 86 11.48 14.13 -8.98
C LEU A 86 11.91 12.99 -9.93
N LYS A 87 11.26 12.85 -11.09
CA LYS A 87 11.67 11.90 -12.13
C LYS A 87 13.06 12.22 -12.69
N LYS A 88 13.38 13.50 -12.90
CA LYS A 88 14.73 13.93 -13.33
C LYS A 88 15.83 13.55 -12.34
N HIS A 89 15.49 13.47 -11.05
CA HIS A 89 16.39 12.99 -9.99
C HIS A 89 16.43 11.45 -9.89
N GLY A 90 15.83 10.73 -10.84
CA GLY A 90 15.90 9.27 -10.93
C GLY A 90 14.84 8.53 -10.11
N PHE A 91 13.90 9.23 -9.46
CA PHE A 91 12.84 8.56 -8.68
C PHE A 91 11.69 8.09 -9.57
N VAL A 92 11.17 6.89 -9.28
CA VAL A 92 9.93 6.39 -9.88
C VAL A 92 8.76 6.98 -9.11
N ILE A 93 8.05 7.93 -9.71
CA ILE A 93 6.91 8.61 -9.07
C ILE A 93 5.59 8.06 -9.59
N GLY A 94 4.76 7.55 -8.67
CA GLY A 94 3.40 7.10 -8.94
C GLY A 94 2.44 8.28 -9.04
N LYS A 95 1.92 8.73 -7.89
CA LYS A 95 0.95 9.82 -7.78
C LYS A 95 1.51 10.98 -6.98
N VAL A 96 1.27 12.19 -7.45
CA VAL A 96 1.41 13.45 -6.70
C VAL A 96 0.00 13.97 -6.45
N THR A 97 -0.32 14.33 -5.22
CA THR A 97 -1.66 14.84 -4.86
C THR A 97 -1.52 16.01 -3.91
N ARG A 98 -2.10 17.15 -4.26
CA ARG A 98 -2.19 18.29 -3.33
C ARG A 98 -3.25 18.00 -2.27
N PHE A 99 -2.91 18.26 -1.02
CA PHE A 99 -3.88 18.18 0.06
C PHE A 99 -4.90 19.32 -0.03
N THR A 100 -6.11 19.04 0.43
CA THR A 100 -7.15 20.03 0.62
C THR A 100 -7.63 19.98 2.07
N GLN A 101 -8.05 21.13 2.59
CA GLN A 101 -8.74 21.20 3.87
C GLN A 101 -10.00 20.34 3.82
N PHE A 102 -10.22 19.51 4.84
CA PHE A 102 -11.32 18.56 4.84
C PHE A 102 -12.70 19.25 4.75
N ARG A 103 -12.90 20.33 5.51
CA ARG A 103 -14.18 21.05 5.57
C ARG A 103 -14.41 21.99 4.39
N THR A 104 -13.44 22.84 4.08
CA THR A 104 -13.58 23.93 3.10
C THR A 104 -13.15 23.55 1.69
N ARG A 105 -12.50 22.39 1.52
CA ARG A 105 -11.86 21.94 0.27
C ARG A 105 -10.80 22.90 -0.30
N GLN A 106 -10.40 23.91 0.47
CA GLN A 106 -9.33 24.82 0.07
C GLN A 106 -8.01 24.06 -0.07
N THR A 107 -7.23 24.39 -1.09
CA THR A 107 -5.92 23.80 -1.34
C THR A 107 -4.96 24.14 -0.20
N LEU A 108 -4.10 23.18 0.14
CA LEU A 108 -3.02 23.36 1.10
C LEU A 108 -1.68 23.32 0.38
N PRO A 109 -0.64 24.01 0.88
CA PRO A 109 0.72 23.96 0.36
C PRO A 109 1.43 22.65 0.75
N PHE A 110 0.68 21.55 0.81
CA PHE A 110 1.16 20.22 1.16
C PHE A 110 0.84 19.27 0.02
N PHE A 111 1.83 18.47 -0.38
CA PHE A 111 1.71 17.51 -1.47
C PHE A 111 2.09 16.13 -0.97
N LEU A 112 1.20 15.16 -1.15
CA LEU A 112 1.49 13.75 -0.96
C LEU A 112 2.10 13.19 -2.24
N VAL A 113 3.27 12.59 -2.12
CA VAL A 113 3.96 11.93 -3.23
C VAL A 113 4.15 10.47 -2.92
N GLU A 114 3.74 9.63 -3.87
CA GLU A 114 3.98 8.19 -3.85
C GLU A 114 5.25 7.88 -4.66
N VAL A 115 6.29 7.47 -3.97
CA VAL A 115 7.60 7.09 -4.52
C VAL A 115 7.66 5.57 -4.62
N GLY A 116 7.68 5.04 -5.83
CA GLY A 116 7.82 3.62 -6.09
C GLY A 116 9.23 3.12 -5.83
N LYS A 117 9.38 1.81 -5.58
CA LYS A 117 10.67 1.15 -5.63
C LYS A 117 11.11 1.01 -7.09
N SER A 118 12.36 1.35 -7.38
CA SER A 118 13.00 1.03 -8.66
C SER A 118 14.00 -0.11 -8.44
N GLU A 119 14.09 -1.01 -9.40
CA GLU A 119 15.10 -2.08 -9.42
C GLU A 119 16.49 -1.56 -9.85
N ILE A 120 16.53 -0.37 -10.49
CA ILE A 120 17.71 0.16 -11.20
C ILE A 120 18.19 1.49 -10.61
N SER A 121 17.29 2.30 -10.04
CA SER A 121 17.58 3.68 -9.64
C SER A 121 17.34 3.92 -8.16
N THR A 122 18.19 4.77 -7.57
CA THR A 122 18.06 5.54 -6.32
C THR A 122 17.01 5.02 -5.33
N LYS A 123 17.47 4.48 -4.20
CA LYS A 123 16.59 3.95 -3.14
C LYS A 123 15.52 5.00 -2.76
N PRO A 124 14.24 4.63 -2.60
CA PRO A 124 13.18 5.59 -2.29
C PRO A 124 13.48 6.46 -1.06
N GLU A 125 14.20 5.92 -0.08
CA GLU A 125 14.59 6.61 1.16
C GLU A 125 15.59 7.75 0.92
N GLU A 126 16.32 7.74 -0.19
CA GLU A 126 17.24 8.82 -0.53
C GLU A 126 16.53 10.12 -0.93
N ILE A 127 15.22 10.06 -1.18
CA ILE A 127 14.41 11.26 -1.44
C ILE A 127 14.52 12.27 -0.31
N PHE A 128 14.65 11.82 0.95
CA PHE A 128 14.81 12.71 2.12
C PHE A 128 16.13 13.49 2.12
N ARG A 129 17.12 13.07 1.32
CA ARG A 129 18.39 13.78 1.16
C ARG A 129 18.32 14.93 0.17
N LEU A 130 17.25 15.02 -0.63
CA LEU A 130 17.07 16.12 -1.57
C LEU A 130 16.91 17.44 -0.81
N LYS A 131 17.94 18.28 -0.90
CA LYS A 131 17.91 19.67 -0.45
C LYS A 131 17.67 20.53 -1.68
N ASN A 132 16.43 20.97 -1.88
CA ASN A 132 16.01 21.91 -2.95
C ASN A 132 15.85 21.29 -4.37
N LEU A 133 14.60 21.12 -4.84
CA LEU A 133 14.29 20.75 -6.23
C LEU A 133 14.32 21.96 -7.18
N ASN A 134 14.08 23.16 -6.66
CA ASN A 134 14.07 24.41 -7.42
C ASN A 134 14.84 25.49 -6.64
N LEU A 135 15.61 26.32 -7.37
CA LEU A 135 16.44 27.42 -6.86
C LEU A 135 15.65 28.54 -6.13
N LEU A 136 14.32 28.52 -6.19
CA LEU A 136 13.45 29.64 -5.80
C LEU A 136 12.63 29.41 -4.52
N SER A 137 12.62 28.19 -3.95
CA SER A 137 11.83 27.90 -2.74
C SER A 137 12.40 26.74 -1.94
N GLN A 138 12.70 26.98 -0.66
CA GLN A 138 13.04 25.94 0.30
C GLN A 138 11.78 25.11 0.59
N TRP A 139 11.84 23.83 0.25
CA TRP A 139 10.77 22.85 0.41
C TRP A 139 11.32 21.74 1.32
N ARG A 140 10.44 21.14 2.13
CA ARG A 140 10.82 20.12 3.12
C ARG A 140 10.04 18.84 2.90
N ILE A 141 10.75 17.72 2.91
CA ILE A 141 10.20 16.37 2.70
C ILE A 141 10.12 15.66 4.04
N TYR A 142 8.94 15.13 4.35
CA TYR A 142 8.67 14.39 5.57
C TYR A 142 8.12 13.00 5.24
N ASP A 143 8.39 12.02 6.09
CA ASP A 143 7.65 10.76 6.06
C ASP A 143 6.18 11.07 6.36
N SER A 144 5.27 10.49 5.59
CA SER A 144 3.83 10.65 5.83
C SER A 144 3.34 9.95 7.11
N GLY A 145 4.12 9.01 7.68
CA GLY A 145 3.71 8.21 8.83
C GLY A 145 2.55 7.26 8.54
N LEU A 146 2.02 7.26 7.31
CA LEU A 146 0.93 6.41 6.86
C LEU A 146 1.41 4.98 6.56
N GLY A 147 2.63 4.62 6.98
CA GLY A 147 3.22 3.29 6.97
C GLY A 147 3.05 2.59 8.31
N GLY A 148 1.83 2.21 8.70
CA GLY A 148 1.62 1.42 9.93
C GLY A 148 2.41 0.10 9.94
N LEU A 149 2.55 -0.53 11.11
CA LEU A 149 3.24 -1.82 11.33
C LEU A 149 2.80 -2.87 10.29
N ARG A 150 3.67 -3.25 9.36
CA ARG A 150 3.28 -4.02 8.17
C ARG A 150 4.22 -5.23 7.99
N SER A 151 3.64 -6.41 7.81
CA SER A 151 4.32 -7.69 7.51
C SER A 151 4.60 -7.87 6.01
N SER A 152 5.85 -8.15 5.62
CA SER A 152 6.28 -8.32 4.22
C SER A 152 5.70 -9.56 3.53
N LYS A 153 4.97 -10.39 4.27
CA LYS A 153 4.39 -11.63 3.76
C LYS A 153 3.15 -11.35 2.90
N PHE A 154 3.00 -12.13 1.83
CA PHE A 154 1.78 -12.19 1.03
C PHE A 154 0.60 -12.54 1.95
N CYS A 155 -0.48 -11.76 1.87
CA CYS A 155 -1.60 -11.88 2.81
C CYS A 155 -2.93 -11.95 2.05
N ILE A 156 -3.76 -12.92 2.40
CA ILE A 156 -5.12 -13.08 1.90
C ILE A 156 -6.05 -12.98 3.11
N VAL A 157 -7.14 -12.21 2.98
CA VAL A 157 -8.13 -12.12 4.04
C VAL A 157 -9.43 -12.75 3.60
N VAL A 158 -9.84 -13.78 4.33
CA VAL A 158 -11.10 -14.49 4.10
C VAL A 158 -12.21 -13.82 4.91
N THR A 159 -13.36 -13.60 4.28
CA THR A 159 -14.53 -12.91 4.84
C THR A 159 -15.82 -13.59 4.36
N ASN A 160 -16.97 -13.25 4.94
CA ASN A 160 -18.29 -13.72 4.53
C ASN A 160 -19.07 -12.65 3.72
N VAL A 161 -18.36 -11.81 2.96
CA VAL A 161 -18.97 -10.67 2.25
C VAL A 161 -18.48 -10.66 0.81
N LYS A 162 -19.39 -10.89 -0.13
CA LYS A 162 -19.17 -10.60 -1.56
C LYS A 162 -18.73 -9.14 -1.71
N PRO A 163 -17.67 -8.85 -2.48
CA PRO A 163 -17.36 -7.48 -2.83
C PRO A 163 -18.57 -6.87 -3.54
N GLN A 164 -19.07 -5.74 -3.04
CA GLN A 164 -19.90 -4.87 -3.87
C GLN A 164 -18.99 -4.36 -5.00
N GLY A 165 -19.51 -4.46 -6.22
CA GLY A 165 -18.76 -4.34 -7.48
C GLY A 165 -17.99 -3.04 -7.68
#